data_AF-A0A8H4LK97-F1
#
_entry.id   AF-A0A8H4LK97-F1
#
_cell.length_a   1.000
_cell.length_b   1.000
_cell.length_c   1.000
_cell.angle_alpha   90.00
_cell.angle_beta   90.00
_cell.angle_gamma   90.00
#
_symmetry.space_group_name_H-M   'P 1'
#
loop_
_entity.id
_entity.type
_entity.pdbx_description
1 polymer ?
#
loop_
_entity_poly.entity_id
_entity_poly.type
_entity_poly.pdbx_seq_one_letter_code
_entity_poly.pdbx_strand_id
1 'polypeptide(L)'
;MATETGDPAPVPQAPEQKENKKEKKEQNKGQAKDQQPAAPGEKKLSGAELKKKAKEEKAARRAQAKASQASQGPAQGGQQAAAGEGKGGKGKPKQDGQHGGAKLPLRPAQTTAVAKDTKPSIPDCFSHLSMARRIDMTHADKDVNPAVLVLGEHMSAFAISDSITRLEATLLAFKKVIESYSTPHGFTFSRHFTSHVLNPQIEYLTACRPMCFSMGNAIRWLKLQISKVDIDLPDSDAKKLLSESIDNFIRERITLADYVIVKTAAAMISDDDVILTYAHHHLVERTLLQARENKKQFRVILVDDPYERVGMDLAKKLAAAGIQVAYSSDLGALRTHLSESTQVLLAAEAIFSNGAMYARAGSCDIATAATDLGVRVVALCETINFTERVSIDSLTYNEIDPERSTDVGFRLLFDTTRDKYISVVVTELGNSSATSVPAILRKLEEL
;
A
#
# COMPACT_ATOMS: atom_id res chain seq x y z
N MET A 1 81.54 4.31 24.50
CA MET A 1 82.52 5.22 23.87
C MET A 1 81.75 6.38 23.25
N ALA A 2 82.25 7.60 23.52
CA ALA A 2 81.96 8.95 22.98
C ALA A 2 81.58 9.02 21.47
N THR A 3 80.94 10.03 20.85
CA THR A 3 80.41 11.39 21.18
C THR A 3 79.74 11.95 19.90
N GLU A 4 78.61 12.68 20.06
CA GLU A 4 78.13 13.97 19.46
C GLU A 4 78.28 14.28 17.93
N THR A 5 77.32 14.91 17.21
CA THR A 5 76.72 16.27 17.38
C THR A 5 75.57 16.52 16.37
N GLY A 6 74.58 17.40 16.70
CA GLY A 6 73.83 18.22 15.73
C GLY A 6 72.33 18.51 15.99
N ASP A 7 72.03 19.62 16.70
CA ASP A 7 70.71 20.27 16.96
C ASP A 7 70.32 21.32 15.86
N PRO A 8 69.19 22.10 15.89
CA PRO A 8 67.88 21.97 16.59
C PRO A 8 66.59 22.36 15.75
N ALA A 9 65.39 21.92 16.24
CA ALA A 9 64.00 22.50 16.34
C ALA A 9 63.38 23.54 15.34
N PRO A 10 62.07 23.95 15.40
CA PRO A 10 60.83 23.43 16.05
C PRO A 10 59.53 23.40 15.15
N VAL A 11 58.41 22.98 15.78
CA VAL A 11 56.99 22.80 15.34
C VAL A 11 56.24 24.12 15.05
N PRO A 12 55.10 24.11 14.30
CA PRO A 12 53.89 24.73 14.88
C PRO A 12 52.52 24.07 14.59
N GLN A 13 51.55 24.45 15.43
CA GLN A 13 50.15 24.04 15.58
C GLN A 13 49.14 24.85 14.73
N ALA A 14 47.85 24.46 14.82
CA ALA A 14 46.60 24.97 14.22
C ALA A 14 46.31 26.49 14.33
N PRO A 15 45.22 26.98 13.69
CA PRO A 15 44.27 27.81 14.45
C PRO A 15 42.78 27.69 14.09
N GLU A 16 41.94 28.13 15.03
CA GLU A 16 40.49 28.38 14.95
C GLU A 16 40.20 29.86 15.38
N GLN A 17 39.11 30.45 14.85
CA GLN A 17 38.28 31.57 15.36
C GLN A 17 38.58 33.10 15.13
N LYS A 18 37.56 33.74 14.49
CA LYS A 18 36.73 34.91 14.90
C LYS A 18 37.04 36.39 14.56
N GLU A 19 35.99 37.00 13.97
CA GLU A 19 35.26 38.25 14.32
C GLU A 19 35.51 39.65 13.67
N ASN A 20 34.35 40.26 13.31
CA ASN A 20 33.90 41.66 13.38
C ASN A 20 34.26 42.71 12.30
N LYS A 21 33.23 43.29 11.63
CA LYS A 21 32.68 44.65 11.95
C LYS A 21 31.50 45.12 11.06
N LYS A 22 30.68 45.99 11.68
CA LYS A 22 29.43 46.66 11.27
C LYS A 22 29.60 47.92 10.39
N GLU A 23 28.55 48.16 9.59
CA GLU A 23 27.77 49.42 9.34
C GLU A 23 28.37 50.72 8.74
N LYS A 24 27.48 51.35 7.93
CA LYS A 24 27.24 52.79 7.59
C LYS A 24 27.82 53.40 6.30
N LYS A 25 26.92 53.72 5.35
CA LYS A 25 26.56 55.07 4.81
C LYS A 25 25.68 54.88 3.55
N GLU A 26 24.39 55.20 3.56
CA GLU A 26 23.74 56.52 3.35
C GLU A 26 23.85 57.16 1.95
N GLN A 27 22.68 57.28 1.31
CA GLN A 27 22.12 58.43 0.56
C GLN A 27 22.54 58.73 -0.89
N ASN A 28 21.57 58.62 -1.82
CA ASN A 28 20.94 59.76 -2.53
C ASN A 28 19.65 59.30 -3.27
N LYS A 29 18.45 59.80 -2.90
CA LYS A 29 17.62 60.85 -3.57
C LYS A 29 17.32 60.55 -5.06
N GLY A 30 16.10 60.57 -5.61
CA GLY A 30 14.80 61.09 -5.18
C GLY A 30 14.23 62.05 -6.24
N GLN A 31 12.98 61.83 -6.70
CA GLN A 31 12.06 62.80 -7.38
C GLN A 31 10.64 62.18 -7.33
N ALA A 32 9.74 62.57 -6.42
CA ALA A 32 8.79 63.73 -6.40
C ALA A 32 7.70 63.63 -7.49
N LYS A 33 6.45 63.24 -7.20
CA LYS A 33 5.29 63.93 -6.54
C LYS A 33 4.48 64.87 -7.46
N ASP A 34 3.18 64.57 -7.60
CA ASP A 34 2.05 65.52 -7.55
C ASP A 34 0.78 64.73 -7.15
N GLN A 35 0.21 64.94 -5.97
CA GLN A 35 -0.78 65.93 -5.52
C GLN A 35 -2.25 65.63 -5.91
N GLN A 36 -3.09 65.72 -4.88
CA GLN A 36 -4.47 65.25 -4.69
C GLN A 36 -5.44 66.44 -4.86
N PRO A 37 -6.77 66.24 -5.03
CA PRO A 37 -7.62 66.19 -3.83
C PRO A 37 -8.85 65.26 -3.94
N ALA A 38 -9.42 64.92 -2.78
CA ALA A 38 -10.58 64.02 -2.61
C ALA A 38 -11.85 64.77 -2.18
N ALA A 39 -13.03 64.20 -2.48
CA ALA A 39 -14.30 64.29 -1.73
C ALA A 39 -15.28 63.16 -2.21
N PRO A 40 -16.39 62.85 -1.52
CA PRO A 40 -16.43 61.81 -0.48
C PRO A 40 -17.53 60.75 -0.67
N GLY A 41 -17.33 59.57 -0.08
CA GLY A 41 -18.43 58.66 0.29
C GLY A 41 -18.43 57.32 -0.42
N GLU A 42 -17.96 56.28 0.27
CA GLU A 42 -18.68 55.02 0.46
C GLU A 42 -17.83 54.10 1.35
N LYS A 43 -18.43 53.62 2.44
CA LYS A 43 -17.79 52.73 3.41
C LYS A 43 -17.42 51.41 2.71
N LYS A 44 -16.14 51.04 2.71
CA LYS A 44 -15.72 49.67 2.40
C LYS A 44 -16.23 48.74 3.52
N LEU A 45 -17.21 47.91 3.19
CA LEU A 45 -17.74 46.85 4.04
C LEU A 45 -16.64 45.82 4.34
N SER A 46 -16.60 45.32 5.57
CA SER A 46 -15.59 44.34 5.99
C SER A 46 -15.91 42.95 5.41
N GLY A 47 -14.89 42.10 5.24
CA GLY A 47 -15.04 40.76 4.66
C GLY A 47 -16.03 39.83 5.38
N ALA A 48 -16.45 40.16 6.61
CA ALA A 48 -17.50 39.46 7.34
C ALA A 48 -18.91 39.76 6.79
N GLU A 49 -19.15 40.98 6.31
CA GLU A 49 -20.46 41.41 5.80
C GLU A 49 -20.72 40.86 4.39
N LEU A 50 -19.67 40.71 3.57
CA LEU A 50 -19.74 40.05 2.26
C LEU A 50 -20.06 38.55 2.38
N LYS A 51 -19.48 37.86 3.38
CA LYS A 51 -19.81 36.45 3.65
C LYS A 51 -21.24 36.26 4.15
N LYS A 52 -21.78 37.22 4.91
CA LYS A 52 -23.17 37.18 5.39
C LYS A 52 -24.17 37.38 4.24
N LYS A 53 -23.93 38.36 3.36
CA LYS A 53 -24.76 38.57 2.15
C LYS A 53 -24.73 37.39 1.19
N ALA A 54 -23.57 36.77 0.95
CA ALA A 54 -23.47 35.60 0.08
C ALA A 54 -24.21 34.37 0.66
N LYS A 55 -24.26 34.23 1.99
CA LYS A 55 -24.98 33.14 2.66
C LYS A 55 -26.50 33.37 2.63
N GLU A 56 -26.93 34.61 2.78
CA GLU A 56 -28.35 35.03 2.68
C GLU A 56 -28.86 34.90 1.24
N GLU A 57 -28.06 35.27 0.24
CA GLU A 57 -28.41 35.12 -1.19
C GLU A 57 -28.53 33.64 -1.61
N LYS A 58 -27.63 32.78 -1.14
CA LYS A 58 -27.70 31.33 -1.40
C LYS A 58 -28.89 30.67 -0.69
N ALA A 59 -29.30 31.19 0.48
CA ALA A 59 -30.50 30.75 1.18
C ALA A 59 -31.78 31.19 0.47
N ALA A 60 -31.83 32.44 -0.03
CA ALA A 60 -32.93 32.95 -0.83
C ALA A 60 -33.11 32.18 -2.16
N ARG A 61 -32.00 31.82 -2.82
CA ARG A 61 -32.01 31.03 -4.06
C ARG A 61 -32.49 29.59 -3.83
N ARG A 62 -32.19 29.00 -2.66
CA ARG A 62 -32.75 27.69 -2.24
C ARG A 62 -34.23 27.77 -1.85
N ALA A 63 -34.69 28.89 -1.31
CA ALA A 63 -36.11 29.10 -1.01
C ALA A 63 -36.94 29.30 -2.29
N GLN A 64 -36.41 30.04 -3.27
CA GLN A 64 -37.07 30.21 -4.58
C GLN A 64 -37.13 28.91 -5.39
N ALA A 65 -36.10 28.05 -5.32
CA ALA A 65 -36.11 26.75 -5.99
C ALA A 65 -37.10 25.74 -5.36
N LYS A 66 -37.45 25.91 -4.08
CA LYS A 66 -38.48 25.11 -3.41
C LYS A 66 -39.91 25.63 -3.66
N ALA A 67 -40.06 26.92 -3.98
CA ALA A 67 -41.34 27.51 -4.34
C ALA A 67 -41.76 27.19 -5.79
N SER A 68 -40.83 26.92 -6.70
CA SER A 68 -41.10 26.58 -8.10
C SER A 68 -41.41 25.10 -8.37
N GLN A 69 -41.40 24.23 -7.34
CA GLN A 69 -41.86 22.84 -7.43
C GLN A 69 -43.27 22.60 -6.84
N ALA A 70 -43.97 23.65 -6.40
CA ALA A 70 -45.30 23.56 -5.79
C ALA A 70 -46.47 23.94 -6.72
N SER A 71 -46.24 24.03 -8.04
CA SER A 71 -47.31 24.31 -9.01
C SER A 71 -47.40 23.22 -10.08
N GLN A 72 -47.99 22.08 -9.70
CA GLN A 72 -48.73 21.19 -10.60
C GLN A 72 -49.70 20.35 -9.76
N GLY A 73 -50.96 20.80 -9.72
CA GLY A 73 -52.10 20.04 -9.20
C GLY A 73 -52.76 19.19 -10.31
N PRO A 74 -53.71 18.30 -9.94
CA PRO A 74 -53.92 17.01 -10.58
C PRO A 74 -55.08 16.98 -11.60
N ALA A 75 -55.06 16.01 -12.51
CA ALA A 75 -56.21 15.62 -13.34
C ALA A 75 -56.61 14.16 -13.07
N GLN A 76 -57.92 13.94 -13.11
CA GLN A 76 -58.72 12.86 -12.54
C GLN A 76 -58.75 11.55 -13.32
N GLY A 77 -59.15 10.49 -12.61
CA GLY A 77 -59.89 9.32 -13.09
C GLY A 77 -59.23 8.02 -12.62
N GLY A 78 -59.83 7.14 -11.83
CA GLY A 78 -61.15 6.99 -11.22
C GLY A 78 -61.20 5.57 -10.64
N GLN A 79 -61.80 5.41 -9.45
CA GLN A 79 -62.40 4.20 -8.83
C GLN A 79 -61.76 2.81 -9.11
N GLN A 80 -61.41 2.00 -8.11
CA GLN A 80 -62.39 1.39 -7.20
C GLN A 80 -61.68 0.74 -5.99
N ALA A 81 -62.30 0.90 -4.82
CA ALA A 81 -61.91 0.29 -3.56
C ALA A 81 -62.43 -1.14 -3.42
N ALA A 82 -61.71 -1.99 -2.67
CA ALA A 82 -62.31 -2.92 -1.71
C ALA A 82 -61.23 -3.48 -0.76
N ALA A 83 -61.46 -3.27 0.54
CA ALA A 83 -60.78 -3.94 1.63
C ALA A 83 -61.32 -5.37 1.82
N GLY A 84 -60.54 -6.24 2.47
CA GLY A 84 -61.03 -7.53 2.95
C GLY A 84 -59.97 -8.38 3.62
N GLU A 85 -59.92 -8.31 4.96
CA GLU A 85 -59.35 -9.34 5.83
C GLU A 85 -60.09 -10.69 5.66
N GLY A 86 -59.42 -11.82 5.88
CA GLY A 86 -60.13 -13.11 5.94
C GLY A 86 -59.25 -14.36 6.04
N LYS A 87 -59.13 -14.87 7.27
CA LYS A 87 -58.64 -16.20 7.69
C LYS A 87 -59.36 -17.39 7.01
N GLY A 88 -58.64 -18.52 6.94
CA GLY A 88 -59.18 -19.90 6.84
C GLY A 88 -58.68 -20.62 5.59
N GLY A 89 -58.13 -21.84 5.61
CA GLY A 89 -58.25 -22.92 6.57
C GLY A 89 -58.81 -24.17 5.87
N LYS A 90 -57.94 -25.18 5.68
CA LYS A 90 -58.21 -26.60 5.38
C LYS A 90 -58.61 -27.01 3.95
N GLY A 91 -58.00 -28.12 3.50
CA GLY A 91 -58.63 -29.06 2.55
C GLY A 91 -57.68 -29.81 1.63
N LYS A 92 -57.03 -30.89 2.11
CA LYS A 92 -56.62 -32.02 1.26
C LYS A 92 -57.87 -32.80 0.83
N PRO A 93 -57.85 -33.54 -0.29
CA PRO A 93 -57.53 -34.97 -0.17
C PRO A 93 -56.61 -35.52 -1.27
N LYS A 94 -55.85 -36.55 -0.86
CA LYS A 94 -55.17 -37.53 -1.71
C LYS A 94 -56.18 -38.31 -2.56
N GLN A 95 -55.76 -38.75 -3.74
CA GLN A 95 -56.24 -40.00 -4.32
C GLN A 95 -55.04 -40.85 -4.75
N ASP A 96 -55.02 -42.08 -4.24
CA ASP A 96 -54.03 -43.12 -4.47
C ASP A 96 -54.18 -43.74 -5.88
N GLY A 97 -53.06 -44.15 -6.46
CA GLY A 97 -52.98 -44.88 -7.73
C GLY A 97 -51.64 -45.60 -7.82
N GLN A 98 -51.59 -46.79 -7.23
CA GLN A 98 -50.45 -47.67 -7.10
C GLN A 98 -50.24 -48.49 -8.38
N HIS A 99 -49.05 -48.47 -8.99
CA HIS A 99 -48.52 -49.56 -9.82
C HIS A 99 -47.01 -49.71 -9.60
N GLY A 100 -46.62 -50.95 -9.26
CA GLY A 100 -45.30 -51.32 -8.82
C GLY A 100 -44.30 -51.54 -9.97
N GLY A 101 -43.04 -51.26 -9.67
CA GLY A 101 -41.89 -51.65 -10.45
C GLY A 101 -40.65 -51.51 -9.58
N ALA A 102 -40.10 -52.64 -9.13
CA ALA A 102 -38.90 -52.69 -8.30
C ALA A 102 -37.71 -52.08 -9.04
N LYS A 103 -37.13 -51.01 -8.48
CA LYS A 103 -35.82 -50.48 -8.87
C LYS A 103 -34.98 -50.26 -7.61
N LEU A 104 -33.73 -50.72 -7.70
CA LEU A 104 -32.67 -50.63 -6.69
C LEU A 104 -32.51 -49.20 -6.13
N PRO A 105 -32.16 -49.01 -4.85
CA PRO A 105 -32.04 -47.68 -4.28
C PRO A 105 -30.80 -46.97 -4.83
N LEU A 106 -31.03 -46.01 -5.74
CA LEU A 106 -30.06 -44.97 -6.05
C LEU A 106 -29.98 -44.02 -4.85
N ARG A 107 -28.76 -43.91 -4.32
CA ARG A 107 -28.32 -42.92 -3.34
C ARG A 107 -28.76 -41.51 -3.80
N PRO A 108 -29.43 -40.69 -2.96
CA PRO A 108 -29.82 -39.35 -3.37
C PRO A 108 -28.58 -38.55 -3.71
N ALA A 109 -28.54 -38.00 -4.92
CA ALA A 109 -27.55 -37.01 -5.31
C ALA A 109 -27.63 -35.87 -4.28
N GLN A 110 -26.51 -35.61 -3.61
CA GLN A 110 -26.36 -34.39 -2.83
C GLN A 110 -26.62 -33.23 -3.78
N THR A 111 -27.75 -32.55 -3.58
CA THR A 111 -27.95 -31.22 -4.11
C THR A 111 -26.79 -30.39 -3.60
N THR A 112 -25.85 -30.07 -4.48
CA THR A 112 -24.88 -29.01 -4.25
C THR A 112 -25.68 -27.77 -3.90
N ALA A 113 -25.63 -27.39 -2.63
CA ALA A 113 -26.18 -26.12 -2.20
C ALA A 113 -25.45 -25.05 -3.01
N VAL A 114 -26.18 -24.41 -3.92
CA VAL A 114 -25.70 -23.21 -4.60
C VAL A 114 -25.42 -22.21 -3.47
N ALA A 115 -24.13 -21.93 -3.24
CA ALA A 115 -23.73 -20.92 -2.29
C ALA A 115 -24.47 -19.64 -2.68
N LYS A 116 -25.28 -19.09 -1.76
CA LYS A 116 -25.86 -17.77 -1.97
C LYS A 116 -24.69 -16.80 -2.10
N ASP A 117 -24.59 -16.14 -3.25
CA ASP A 117 -23.71 -14.98 -3.45
C ASP A 117 -24.10 -13.90 -2.45
N THR A 118 -23.53 -14.01 -1.25
CA THR A 118 -23.66 -13.02 -0.20
C THR A 118 -22.67 -11.94 -0.59
N LYS A 119 -23.18 -10.82 -1.12
CA LYS A 119 -22.32 -9.70 -1.49
C LYS A 119 -21.49 -9.32 -0.26
N PRO A 120 -20.17 -9.12 -0.41
CA PRO A 120 -19.35 -8.70 0.71
C PRO A 120 -19.89 -7.38 1.26
N SER A 121 -20.11 -7.37 2.57
CA SER A 121 -20.67 -6.25 3.32
C SER A 121 -19.66 -5.82 4.36
N ILE A 122 -19.51 -4.51 4.54
CA ILE A 122 -18.61 -3.89 5.51
C ILE A 122 -19.50 -3.09 6.47
N PRO A 123 -19.43 -3.34 7.80
CA PRO A 123 -20.19 -2.54 8.76
C PRO A 123 -19.84 -1.05 8.65
N ASP A 124 -20.82 -0.16 8.85
CA ASP A 124 -20.65 1.30 8.67
C ASP A 124 -19.49 1.89 9.49
N CYS A 125 -19.19 1.35 10.67
CA CYS A 125 -18.08 1.79 11.51
C CYS A 125 -16.68 1.47 10.92
N PHE A 126 -16.62 0.66 9.86
CA PHE A 126 -15.42 0.30 9.12
C PHE A 126 -15.50 0.71 7.65
N SER A 127 -16.43 1.59 7.27
CA SER A 127 -16.63 2.01 5.87
C SER A 127 -15.43 2.72 5.24
N HIS A 128 -14.47 3.16 6.06
CA HIS A 128 -13.20 3.75 5.60
C HIS A 128 -12.20 2.69 5.12
N LEU A 129 -12.37 1.43 5.51
CA LEU A 129 -11.53 0.34 5.07
C LEU A 129 -11.80 0.00 3.61
N SER A 130 -10.71 -0.32 2.92
CA SER A 130 -10.72 -0.57 1.49
C SER A 130 -10.79 -2.06 1.20
N MET A 131 -11.35 -2.42 0.05
CA MET A 131 -11.52 -3.81 -0.39
C MET A 131 -11.26 -3.87 -1.89
N ALA A 132 -10.63 -4.95 -2.34
CA ALA A 132 -10.48 -5.21 -3.77
C ALA A 132 -11.86 -5.36 -4.45
N ARG A 133 -11.99 -4.83 -5.66
CA ARG A 133 -13.21 -4.91 -6.47
C ARG A 133 -12.84 -5.37 -7.86
N ARG A 134 -13.47 -6.45 -8.32
CA ARG A 134 -13.37 -6.87 -9.72
C ARG A 134 -14.18 -5.90 -10.57
N ILE A 135 -13.53 -5.27 -11.54
CA ILE A 135 -14.15 -4.35 -12.47
C ILE A 135 -14.17 -5.06 -13.81
N ASP A 136 -15.37 -5.38 -14.33
CA ASP A 136 -15.49 -5.98 -15.65
C ASP A 136 -14.83 -5.09 -16.70
N MET A 137 -14.10 -5.70 -17.63
CA MET A 137 -13.39 -4.96 -18.70
C MET A 137 -14.30 -4.04 -19.52
N THR A 138 -15.61 -4.34 -19.58
CA THR A 138 -16.62 -3.54 -20.28
C THR A 138 -16.98 -2.23 -19.57
N HIS A 139 -16.73 -2.16 -18.26
CA HIS A 139 -16.99 -0.98 -17.43
C HIS A 139 -15.74 -0.11 -17.26
N ALA A 140 -14.57 -0.57 -17.69
CA ALA A 140 -13.35 0.23 -17.66
C ALA A 140 -13.42 1.39 -18.67
N ASP A 141 -12.80 2.52 -18.31
CA ASP A 141 -12.71 3.66 -19.22
C ASP A 141 -11.90 3.28 -20.48
N LYS A 142 -12.30 3.80 -21.63
CA LYS A 142 -11.62 3.58 -22.91
C LYS A 142 -10.19 4.13 -22.91
N ASP A 143 -9.92 5.09 -22.04
CA ASP A 143 -8.60 5.69 -21.88
C ASP A 143 -7.62 4.79 -21.09
N VAL A 144 -8.09 3.67 -20.53
CA VAL A 144 -7.22 2.71 -19.82
C VAL A 144 -6.51 1.79 -20.81
N ASN A 145 -5.18 1.72 -20.70
CA ASN A 145 -4.36 0.90 -21.57
C ASN A 145 -4.61 -0.60 -21.32
N PRO A 146 -4.64 -1.47 -22.36
CA PRO A 146 -4.87 -2.90 -22.19
C PRO A 146 -3.92 -3.60 -21.21
N ALA A 147 -2.66 -3.19 -21.13
CA ALA A 147 -1.72 -3.76 -20.17
C ALA A 147 -2.10 -3.45 -18.72
N VAL A 148 -2.67 -2.27 -18.48
CA VAL A 148 -3.17 -1.83 -17.17
C VAL A 148 -4.49 -2.54 -16.83
N LEU A 149 -5.36 -2.78 -17.82
CA LEU A 149 -6.58 -3.57 -17.63
C LEU A 149 -6.26 -4.98 -17.11
N VAL A 150 -5.34 -5.68 -17.78
CA VAL A 150 -4.90 -7.03 -17.39
C VAL A 150 -4.29 -7.02 -16.00
N LEU A 151 -3.44 -6.02 -15.70
CA LEU A 151 -2.86 -5.87 -14.37
C LEU A 151 -3.92 -5.69 -13.28
N GLY A 152 -4.91 -4.82 -13.50
CA GLY A 152 -6.01 -4.59 -12.56
C GLY A 152 -6.81 -5.86 -12.27
N GLU A 153 -7.04 -6.69 -13.27
CA GLU A 153 -7.70 -7.99 -13.09
C GLU A 153 -6.85 -8.93 -12.22
N HIS A 154 -5.55 -9.08 -12.53
CA HIS A 154 -4.65 -9.89 -11.70
C HIS A 154 -4.54 -9.40 -10.25
N MET A 155 -4.54 -8.08 -10.04
CA MET A 155 -4.54 -7.48 -8.71
C MET A 155 -5.83 -7.77 -7.95
N SER A 156 -6.99 -7.54 -8.57
CA SER A 156 -8.31 -7.71 -7.94
C SER A 156 -8.68 -9.18 -7.69
N ALA A 157 -8.13 -10.10 -8.49
CA ALA A 157 -8.27 -11.54 -8.31
C ALA A 157 -7.23 -12.14 -7.34
N PHE A 158 -6.38 -11.32 -6.70
CA PHE A 158 -5.29 -11.75 -5.82
C PHE A 158 -4.29 -12.72 -6.47
N ALA A 159 -4.23 -12.78 -7.81
CA ALA A 159 -3.24 -13.59 -8.53
C ALA A 159 -1.81 -13.07 -8.33
N ILE A 160 -1.67 -11.76 -8.09
CA ILE A 160 -0.43 -11.13 -7.62
C ILE A 160 -0.68 -10.48 -6.25
N SER A 161 -0.40 -11.23 -5.19
CA SER A 161 -0.66 -10.79 -3.81
C SER A 161 0.46 -9.92 -3.24
N ASP A 162 1.71 -10.25 -3.57
CA ASP A 162 2.95 -9.63 -3.06
C ASP A 162 3.13 -8.17 -3.51
N SER A 163 3.56 -7.29 -2.60
CA SER A 163 3.68 -5.85 -2.87
C SER A 163 4.75 -5.51 -3.91
N ILE A 164 5.89 -6.21 -3.91
CA ILE A 164 6.99 -5.97 -4.84
C ILE A 164 6.64 -6.46 -6.25
N THR A 165 6.03 -7.63 -6.36
CA THR A 165 5.53 -8.18 -7.63
C THR A 165 4.48 -7.26 -8.25
N ARG A 166 3.57 -6.71 -7.42
CA ARG A 166 2.59 -5.71 -7.86
C ARG A 166 3.26 -4.42 -8.33
N LEU A 167 4.28 -3.94 -7.61
CA LEU A 167 5.07 -2.78 -8.00
C LEU A 167 5.76 -3.00 -9.36
N GLU A 168 6.49 -4.10 -9.53
CA GLU A 168 7.20 -4.41 -10.77
C GLU A 168 6.23 -4.50 -11.95
N ALA A 169 5.13 -5.24 -11.79
CA ALA A 169 4.11 -5.35 -12.83
C ALA A 169 3.46 -4.00 -13.18
N THR A 170 3.28 -3.11 -12.19
CA THR A 170 2.78 -1.74 -12.42
C THR A 170 3.76 -0.91 -13.24
N LEU A 171 5.05 -0.97 -12.92
CA LEU A 171 6.08 -0.25 -13.66
C LEU A 171 6.19 -0.75 -15.10
N LEU A 172 6.15 -2.06 -15.32
CA LEU A 172 6.13 -2.66 -16.66
C LEU A 172 4.87 -2.30 -17.45
N ALA A 173 3.71 -2.22 -16.79
CA ALA A 173 2.49 -1.73 -17.42
C ALA A 173 2.60 -0.25 -17.81
N PHE A 174 3.12 0.61 -16.93
CA PHE A 174 3.34 2.02 -17.26
C PHE A 174 4.38 2.25 -18.35
N LYS A 175 5.40 1.41 -18.43
CA LYS A 175 6.34 1.41 -19.56
C LYS A 175 5.61 1.20 -20.89
N LYS A 176 4.70 0.22 -20.97
CA LYS A 176 3.84 0.01 -22.16
C LYS A 176 2.93 1.21 -22.46
N VAL A 177 2.40 1.87 -21.42
CA VAL A 177 1.61 3.10 -21.57
C VAL A 177 2.45 4.21 -22.20
N ILE A 178 3.66 4.45 -21.69
CA ILE A 178 4.61 5.45 -22.19
C ILE A 178 4.96 5.18 -23.65
N GLU A 179 5.30 3.93 -23.98
CA GLU A 179 5.66 3.52 -25.35
C GLU A 179 4.52 3.78 -26.33
N SER A 180 3.28 3.48 -25.93
CA SER A 180 2.07 3.65 -26.76
C SER A 180 1.57 5.10 -26.91
N TYR A 181 2.02 6.01 -26.06
CA TYR A 181 1.51 7.38 -26.03
C TYR A 181 1.98 8.24 -27.22
N SER A 182 1.20 9.21 -27.66
CA SER A 182 1.65 10.24 -28.61
C SER A 182 1.14 11.59 -28.16
N THR A 183 2.01 12.61 -28.15
CA THR A 183 1.62 13.94 -27.70
C THR A 183 0.62 14.59 -28.66
N PRO A 184 -0.57 15.00 -28.20
CA PRO A 184 -1.51 15.72 -29.04
C PRO A 184 -0.95 17.07 -29.47
N HIS A 185 -1.36 17.54 -30.65
CA HIS A 185 -0.93 18.83 -31.18
C HIS A 185 -1.21 19.98 -30.20
N GLY A 186 -0.21 20.85 -29.98
CA GLY A 186 -0.31 22.02 -29.10
C GLY A 186 -0.01 21.76 -27.62
N PHE A 187 0.29 20.51 -27.24
CA PHE A 187 0.72 20.15 -25.89
C PHE A 187 2.19 19.73 -25.87
N THR A 188 2.79 19.75 -24.68
CA THR A 188 4.10 19.12 -24.43
C THR A 188 3.88 17.77 -23.77
N PHE A 189 4.81 16.82 -23.98
CA PHE A 189 4.77 15.48 -23.41
C PHE A 189 4.50 15.52 -21.90
N SER A 190 5.34 16.23 -21.15
CA SER A 190 5.32 16.24 -19.67
C SER A 190 4.03 16.79 -19.08
N ARG A 191 3.45 17.83 -19.70
CA ARG A 191 2.22 18.50 -19.23
C ARG A 191 0.98 17.66 -19.48
N HIS A 192 0.88 17.03 -20.64
CA HIS A 192 -0.32 16.28 -21.01
C HIS A 192 -0.31 14.85 -20.46
N PHE A 193 0.83 14.16 -20.54
CA PHE A 193 0.93 12.74 -20.19
C PHE A 193 0.50 12.45 -18.75
N THR A 194 0.96 13.25 -17.79
CA THR A 194 0.68 12.98 -16.36
C THR A 194 -0.81 13.06 -16.04
N SER A 195 -1.49 14.13 -16.45
CA SER A 195 -2.88 14.38 -16.08
C SER A 195 -3.86 13.57 -16.91
N HIS A 196 -3.63 13.43 -18.22
CA HIS A 196 -4.61 12.85 -19.15
C HIS A 196 -4.35 11.39 -19.49
N VAL A 197 -3.14 10.89 -19.28
CA VAL A 197 -2.79 9.51 -19.65
C VAL A 197 -2.49 8.69 -18.42
N LEU A 198 -1.54 9.11 -17.59
CA LEU A 198 -1.07 8.34 -16.44
C LEU A 198 -2.08 8.28 -15.29
N ASN A 199 -2.70 9.41 -14.92
CA ASN A 199 -3.66 9.46 -13.80
C ASN A 199 -4.86 8.52 -13.99
N PRO A 200 -5.53 8.45 -15.17
CA PRO A 200 -6.60 7.47 -15.41
C PRO A 200 -6.16 6.01 -15.17
N GLN A 201 -4.91 5.65 -15.52
CA GLN A 201 -4.38 4.31 -15.25
C GLN A 201 -4.28 4.03 -13.75
N ILE A 202 -3.77 5.01 -12.99
CA ILE A 202 -3.59 4.91 -11.54
C ILE A 202 -4.96 4.81 -10.85
N GLU A 203 -5.93 5.61 -11.29
CA GLU A 203 -7.29 5.60 -10.77
C GLU A 203 -7.97 4.26 -11.00
N TYR A 204 -7.83 3.69 -12.21
CA TYR A 204 -8.32 2.34 -12.51
C TYR A 204 -7.68 1.27 -11.60
N LEU A 205 -6.35 1.23 -11.50
CA LEU A 205 -5.66 0.26 -10.63
C LEU A 205 -6.10 0.40 -9.17
N THR A 206 -6.23 1.64 -8.67
CA THR A 206 -6.71 1.93 -7.31
C THR A 206 -8.14 1.45 -7.09
N ALA A 207 -9.00 1.56 -8.12
CA ALA A 207 -10.38 1.10 -8.06
C ALA A 207 -10.48 -0.44 -8.06
N CYS A 208 -9.57 -1.14 -8.76
CA CYS A 208 -9.46 -2.60 -8.76
C CYS A 208 -8.98 -3.14 -7.41
N ARG A 209 -7.89 -2.57 -6.88
CA ARG A 209 -7.35 -2.94 -5.57
C ARG A 209 -6.52 -1.80 -4.99
N PRO A 210 -6.67 -1.46 -3.70
CA PRO A 210 -5.89 -0.42 -3.03
C PRO A 210 -4.38 -0.59 -3.27
N MET A 211 -3.70 0.47 -3.71
CA MET A 211 -2.27 0.41 -4.01
C MET A 211 -1.44 0.13 -2.75
N CYS A 212 -0.44 -0.76 -2.85
CA CYS A 212 0.55 -0.90 -1.78
C CYS A 212 1.43 0.37 -1.70
N PHE A 213 2.15 0.52 -0.59
CA PHE A 213 2.96 1.70 -0.33
C PHE A 213 4.09 1.87 -1.36
N SER A 214 4.75 0.77 -1.75
CA SER A 214 5.76 0.74 -2.83
C SER A 214 5.24 1.26 -4.16
N MET A 215 4.06 0.82 -4.59
CA MET A 215 3.42 1.33 -5.82
C MET A 215 3.21 2.85 -5.73
N GLY A 216 2.68 3.34 -4.61
CA GLY A 216 2.48 4.78 -4.39
C GLY A 216 3.79 5.58 -4.43
N ASN A 217 4.85 5.05 -3.83
CA ASN A 217 6.18 5.67 -3.85
C ASN A 217 6.79 5.69 -5.27
N ALA A 218 6.69 4.57 -6.00
CA ALA A 218 7.18 4.50 -7.37
C ALA A 218 6.39 5.38 -8.34
N ILE A 219 5.07 5.52 -8.16
CA ILE A 219 4.25 6.48 -8.92
C ILE A 219 4.70 7.91 -8.68
N ARG A 220 4.99 8.27 -7.41
CA ARG A 220 5.49 9.61 -7.06
C ARG A 220 6.83 9.87 -7.74
N TRP A 221 7.74 8.90 -7.69
CA TRP A 221 9.03 8.95 -8.38
C TRP A 221 8.86 9.08 -9.89
N LEU A 222 7.99 8.28 -10.53
CA LEU A 222 7.77 8.32 -11.97
C LEU A 222 7.20 9.68 -12.42
N LYS A 223 6.23 10.23 -11.68
CA LYS A 223 5.70 11.58 -11.92
C LYS A 223 6.79 12.64 -11.83
N LEU A 224 7.71 12.51 -10.87
CA LEU A 224 8.87 13.40 -10.78
C LEU A 224 9.79 13.26 -12.00
N GLN A 225 10.09 12.04 -12.46
CA GLN A 225 10.89 11.84 -13.68
C GLN A 225 10.24 12.47 -14.91
N ILE A 226 8.92 12.29 -15.09
CA ILE A 226 8.16 12.90 -16.19
C ILE A 226 8.24 14.44 -16.13
N SER A 227 8.20 15.03 -14.92
CA SER A 227 8.31 16.48 -14.76
C SER A 227 9.69 17.05 -15.10
N LYS A 228 10.73 16.21 -15.05
CA LYS A 228 12.12 16.58 -15.37
C LYS A 228 12.46 16.44 -16.86
N VAL A 229 11.57 15.86 -17.67
CA VAL A 229 11.77 15.73 -19.11
C VAL A 229 11.78 17.12 -19.75
N ASP A 230 12.83 17.40 -20.54
CA ASP A 230 12.98 18.64 -21.28
C ASP A 230 11.85 18.83 -22.30
N ILE A 231 11.36 20.06 -22.42
CA ILE A 231 10.29 20.45 -23.34
C ILE A 231 10.74 20.32 -24.79
N ASP A 232 12.03 20.55 -25.06
CA ASP A 232 12.58 20.52 -26.41
C ASP A 232 12.98 19.10 -26.85
N LEU A 233 12.89 18.11 -25.96
CA LEU A 233 13.24 16.72 -26.26
C LEU A 233 12.15 16.07 -27.12
N PRO A 234 12.49 15.40 -28.24
CA PRO A 234 11.52 14.68 -29.04
C PRO A 234 10.82 13.55 -28.24
N ASP A 235 9.54 13.34 -28.50
CA ASP A 235 8.73 12.29 -27.86
C ASP A 235 9.40 10.91 -27.90
N SER A 236 10.06 10.55 -29.00
CA SER A 236 10.75 9.25 -29.13
C SER A 236 11.87 9.08 -28.11
N ASP A 237 12.61 10.15 -27.84
CA ASP A 237 13.75 10.11 -26.94
C ASP A 237 13.31 10.29 -25.49
N ALA A 238 12.27 11.10 -25.24
CA ALA A 238 11.60 11.18 -23.95
C ALA A 238 11.06 9.81 -23.50
N LYS A 239 10.42 9.06 -24.40
CA LYS A 239 9.93 7.70 -24.12
C LYS A 239 11.07 6.75 -23.77
N LYS A 240 12.15 6.73 -24.57
CA LYS A 240 13.32 5.87 -24.30
C LYS A 240 13.93 6.20 -22.94
N LEU A 241 14.14 7.48 -22.65
CA LEU A 241 14.68 7.95 -21.38
C LEU A 241 13.83 7.48 -20.19
N LEU A 242 12.51 7.61 -20.27
CA LEU A 242 11.60 7.18 -19.20
C LEU A 242 11.55 5.64 -19.08
N SER A 243 11.53 4.91 -20.20
CA SER A 243 11.59 3.45 -20.20
C SER A 243 12.89 2.93 -19.57
N GLU A 244 14.04 3.51 -19.92
CA GLU A 244 15.33 3.19 -19.32
C GLU A 244 15.37 3.55 -17.83
N SER A 245 14.78 4.68 -17.45
CA SER A 245 14.66 5.07 -16.04
C SER A 245 13.85 4.05 -15.24
N ILE A 246 12.77 3.52 -15.81
CA ILE A 246 11.96 2.46 -15.19
C ILE A 246 12.77 1.17 -15.05
N ASP A 247 13.49 0.75 -16.10
CA ASP A 247 14.32 -0.46 -16.05
C ASP A 247 15.44 -0.34 -15.00
N ASN A 248 16.06 0.84 -14.89
CA ASN A 248 17.05 1.14 -13.86
C ASN A 248 16.42 1.07 -12.46
N PHE A 249 15.24 1.64 -12.28
CA PHE A 249 14.53 1.61 -11.01
C PHE A 249 14.23 0.17 -10.57
N ILE A 250 13.69 -0.67 -11.47
CA ILE A 250 13.40 -2.09 -11.16
C ILE A 250 14.70 -2.80 -10.76
N ARG A 251 15.76 -2.63 -11.56
CA ARG A 251 17.04 -3.28 -11.29
C ARG A 251 17.64 -2.86 -9.94
N GLU A 252 17.67 -1.57 -9.63
CA GLU A 252 18.34 -1.05 -8.44
C GLU A 252 17.50 -1.17 -7.18
N ARG A 253 16.23 -0.72 -7.24
CA ARG A 253 15.35 -0.61 -6.08
C ARG A 253 14.57 -1.88 -5.76
N ILE A 254 14.53 -2.84 -6.68
CA ILE A 254 13.87 -4.14 -6.48
C ILE A 254 14.93 -5.25 -6.51
N THR A 255 15.54 -5.53 -7.67
CA THR A 255 16.38 -6.72 -7.85
C THR A 255 17.66 -6.70 -7.01
N LEU A 256 18.41 -5.61 -7.04
CA LEU A 256 19.64 -5.47 -6.27
C LEU A 256 19.35 -5.34 -4.77
N ALA A 257 18.29 -4.62 -4.41
CA ALA A 257 17.87 -4.47 -3.01
C ALA A 257 17.56 -5.83 -2.38
N ASP A 258 16.72 -6.63 -3.04
CA ASP A 258 16.39 -8.01 -2.64
C ASP A 258 17.66 -8.86 -2.45
N TYR A 259 18.59 -8.83 -3.41
CA TYR A 259 19.84 -9.60 -3.32
C TYR A 259 20.69 -9.21 -2.10
N VAL A 260 20.83 -7.91 -1.83
CA VAL A 260 21.61 -7.41 -0.69
C VAL A 260 20.96 -7.79 0.64
N ILE A 261 19.63 -7.66 0.73
CA ILE A 261 18.86 -8.03 1.93
C ILE A 261 19.01 -9.53 2.21
N VAL A 262 18.78 -10.37 1.20
CA VAL A 262 18.90 -11.84 1.31
C VAL A 262 20.29 -12.24 1.75
N LYS A 263 21.34 -11.68 1.15
CA LYS A 263 22.73 -11.96 1.52
C LYS A 263 23.02 -11.55 2.96
N THR A 264 22.58 -10.36 3.37
CA THR A 264 22.81 -9.82 4.71
C THR A 264 22.07 -10.63 5.77
N ALA A 265 20.79 -10.92 5.55
CA ALA A 265 19.97 -11.72 6.45
C ALA A 265 20.45 -13.17 6.55
N ALA A 266 20.87 -13.79 5.44
CA ALA A 266 21.43 -15.14 5.45
C ALA A 266 22.73 -15.23 6.26
N ALA A 267 23.54 -14.17 6.26
CA ALA A 267 24.75 -14.09 7.08
C ALA A 267 24.45 -13.94 8.58
N MET A 268 23.25 -13.49 8.96
CA MET A 268 22.81 -13.38 10.35
C MET A 268 22.31 -14.72 10.94
N ILE A 269 22.19 -15.76 10.12
CA ILE A 269 21.81 -17.11 10.53
C ILE A 269 23.06 -17.89 10.94
N SER A 270 23.01 -18.44 12.15
CA SER A 270 24.09 -19.25 12.73
C SER A 270 23.76 -20.74 12.66
N ASP A 271 24.78 -21.57 12.90
CA ASP A 271 24.57 -23.00 13.01
C ASP A 271 23.78 -23.31 14.30
N ASP A 272 22.94 -24.33 14.23
CA ASP A 272 21.98 -24.77 15.25
C ASP A 272 20.85 -23.76 15.58
N ASP A 273 20.66 -22.73 14.74
CA ASP A 273 19.54 -21.81 14.89
C ASP A 273 18.18 -22.50 14.66
N VAL A 274 17.18 -22.00 15.39
CA VAL A 274 15.78 -22.36 15.21
C VAL A 274 15.03 -21.10 14.78
N ILE A 275 14.73 -21.01 13.49
CA ILE A 275 14.14 -19.83 12.90
C ILE A 275 12.63 -20.00 12.82
N LEU A 276 11.88 -19.14 13.50
CA LEU A 276 10.44 -19.05 13.30
C LEU A 276 10.12 -18.05 12.18
N THR A 277 9.22 -18.42 11.28
CA THR A 277 8.68 -17.52 10.26
C THR A 277 7.18 -17.69 10.09
N TYR A 278 6.57 -16.76 9.37
CA TYR A 278 5.12 -16.67 9.20
C TYR A 278 4.70 -16.67 7.74
N ALA A 279 3.72 -17.52 7.41
CA ALA A 279 3.12 -17.66 6.10
C ALA A 279 4.19 -17.83 4.99
N HIS A 280 4.03 -17.12 3.87
CA HIS A 280 5.00 -17.07 2.79
C HIS A 280 5.35 -15.61 2.44
N HIS A 281 6.65 -15.36 2.27
CA HIS A 281 7.19 -14.13 1.72
C HIS A 281 8.50 -14.42 0.97
N HIS A 282 8.74 -13.78 -0.19
CA HIS A 282 9.89 -14.08 -1.06
C HIS A 282 11.23 -13.80 -0.39
N LEU A 283 11.41 -12.65 0.29
CA LEU A 283 12.64 -12.33 1.01
C LEU A 283 13.02 -13.40 2.04
N VAL A 284 12.04 -13.90 2.81
CA VAL A 284 12.26 -14.95 3.80
C VAL A 284 12.63 -16.26 3.10
N GLU A 285 11.87 -16.68 2.09
CA GLU A 285 12.17 -17.88 1.29
C GLU A 285 13.62 -17.87 0.79
N ARG A 286 14.01 -16.80 0.12
CA ARG A 286 15.34 -16.65 -0.46
C ARG A 286 16.43 -16.57 0.59
N THR A 287 16.18 -15.91 1.72
CA THR A 287 17.11 -15.86 2.86
C THR A 287 17.42 -17.24 3.41
N LEU A 288 16.39 -18.05 3.67
CA LEU A 288 16.54 -19.39 4.22
C LEU A 288 17.25 -20.33 3.22
N LEU A 289 16.88 -20.26 1.95
CA LEU A 289 17.54 -21.04 0.89
C LEU A 289 19.02 -20.62 0.73
N GLN A 290 19.32 -19.33 0.74
CA GLN A 290 20.69 -18.83 0.65
C GLN A 290 21.53 -19.25 1.86
N ALA A 291 20.96 -19.21 3.07
CA ALA A 291 21.66 -19.68 4.27
C ALA A 291 22.01 -21.18 4.17
N ARG A 292 21.11 -21.99 3.62
CA ARG A 292 21.36 -23.41 3.39
C ARG A 292 22.42 -23.65 2.32
N GLU A 293 22.40 -22.86 1.24
CA GLU A 293 23.44 -22.88 0.20
C GLU A 293 24.82 -22.56 0.79
N ASN A 294 24.87 -21.59 1.72
CA ASN A 294 26.04 -21.24 2.53
C ASN A 294 26.42 -22.30 3.57
N LYS A 295 25.84 -23.51 3.50
CA LYS A 295 26.12 -24.68 4.33
C LYS A 295 25.76 -24.54 5.81
N LYS A 296 24.94 -23.55 6.17
CA LYS A 296 24.43 -23.42 7.54
C LYS A 296 23.51 -24.59 7.89
N GLN A 297 23.65 -25.08 9.13
CA GLN A 297 22.77 -26.08 9.71
C GLN A 297 21.79 -25.38 10.64
N PHE A 298 20.52 -25.37 10.29
CA PHE A 298 19.45 -24.76 11.11
C PHE A 298 18.15 -25.47 10.80
N ARG A 299 17.14 -25.25 11.64
CA ARG A 299 15.76 -25.71 11.38
C ARG A 299 14.78 -24.54 11.37
N VAL A 300 13.66 -24.73 10.70
CA VAL A 300 12.62 -23.71 10.52
C VAL A 300 11.33 -24.18 11.17
N ILE A 301 10.69 -23.29 11.92
CA ILE A 301 9.30 -23.43 12.35
C ILE A 301 8.48 -22.46 11.50
N LEU A 302 7.61 -22.99 10.65
CA LEU A 302 6.72 -22.20 9.81
C LEU A 302 5.33 -22.21 10.43
N VAL A 303 4.90 -21.04 10.91
CA VAL A 303 3.51 -20.80 11.33
C VAL A 303 2.75 -20.23 10.14
N ASP A 304 1.57 -20.74 9.83
CA ASP A 304 0.80 -20.32 8.66
C ASP A 304 -0.48 -19.58 9.05
N ASP A 305 -1.04 -18.87 8.06
CA ASP A 305 -2.34 -18.24 8.19
C ASP A 305 -3.44 -19.32 8.09
N PRO A 306 -4.35 -19.44 9.07
CA PRO A 306 -5.37 -20.48 9.10
C PRO A 306 -6.32 -20.44 7.89
N TYR A 307 -6.41 -19.30 7.20
CA TYR A 307 -7.33 -19.06 6.11
C TYR A 307 -6.71 -19.25 4.72
N GLU A 308 -5.47 -18.80 4.51
CA GLU A 308 -4.83 -18.76 3.19
C GLU A 308 -3.78 -19.85 2.99
N ARG A 309 -3.22 -20.42 4.06
CA ARG A 309 -2.25 -21.53 4.06
C ARG A 309 -1.14 -21.45 2.99
N VAL A 310 -0.71 -20.23 2.66
CA VAL A 310 0.30 -19.95 1.62
C VAL A 310 1.69 -20.44 2.04
N GLY A 311 1.93 -20.62 3.33
CA GLY A 311 3.18 -21.17 3.87
C GLY A 311 3.41 -22.65 3.56
N MET A 312 2.37 -23.39 3.15
CA MET A 312 2.53 -24.82 2.81
C MET A 312 3.49 -25.04 1.63
N ASP A 313 3.46 -24.17 0.62
CA ASP A 313 4.36 -24.29 -0.52
C ASP A 313 5.79 -23.88 -0.17
N LEU A 314 5.96 -22.91 0.73
CA LEU A 314 7.26 -22.58 1.32
C LEU A 314 7.85 -23.77 2.07
N ALA A 315 7.06 -24.42 2.92
CA ALA A 315 7.50 -25.59 3.69
C ALA A 315 8.00 -26.72 2.77
N LYS A 316 7.29 -27.00 1.68
CA LYS A 316 7.72 -28.00 0.67
C LYS A 316 9.05 -27.62 0.02
N LYS A 317 9.20 -26.35 -0.39
CA LYS A 317 10.45 -25.88 -1.02
C LYS A 317 11.64 -25.97 -0.07
N LEU A 318 11.47 -25.54 1.18
CA LEU A 318 12.52 -25.61 2.20
C LEU A 318 12.89 -27.06 2.54
N ALA A 319 11.90 -27.95 2.67
CA ALA A 319 12.13 -29.38 2.89
C ALA A 319 12.87 -30.02 1.70
N ALA A 320 12.51 -29.67 0.46
CA ALA A 320 13.20 -30.13 -0.73
C ALA A 320 14.66 -29.65 -0.81
N ALA A 321 14.97 -28.48 -0.24
CA ALA A 321 16.33 -27.98 -0.08
C ALA A 321 17.11 -28.64 1.09
N GLY A 322 16.49 -29.61 1.78
CA GLY A 322 17.11 -30.35 2.88
C GLY A 322 17.18 -29.55 4.19
N ILE A 323 16.29 -28.58 4.38
CA ILE A 323 16.11 -27.87 5.65
C ILE A 323 15.04 -28.61 6.47
N GLN A 324 15.27 -28.81 7.76
CA GLN A 324 14.25 -29.39 8.64
C GLN A 324 13.16 -28.35 8.90
N VAL A 325 11.91 -28.66 8.55
CA VAL A 325 10.76 -27.76 8.70
C VAL A 325 9.72 -28.39 9.62
N ALA A 326 9.34 -27.68 10.68
CA ALA A 326 8.12 -27.93 11.44
C ALA A 326 7.02 -26.97 10.95
N TYR A 327 5.89 -27.50 10.51
CA TYR A 327 4.78 -26.70 9.99
C TYR A 327 3.63 -26.67 11.00
N SER A 328 3.15 -25.46 11.33
CA SER A 328 1.93 -25.21 12.10
C SER A 328 0.93 -24.47 11.25
N SER A 329 -0.30 -25.00 11.13
CA SER A 329 -1.36 -24.40 10.30
C SER A 329 -2.01 -23.16 10.90
N ASP A 330 -1.76 -22.89 12.18
CA ASP A 330 -2.34 -21.77 12.91
C ASP A 330 -1.40 -21.29 14.04
N LEU A 331 -1.83 -20.23 14.73
CA LEU A 331 -1.12 -19.59 15.83
C LEU A 331 -1.32 -20.28 17.20
N GLY A 332 -2.07 -21.38 17.28
CA GLY A 332 -2.48 -22.01 18.54
C GLY A 332 -1.31 -22.48 19.41
N ALA A 333 -0.25 -22.98 18.78
CA ALA A 333 0.97 -23.44 19.45
C ALA A 333 2.11 -22.40 19.44
N LEU A 334 1.80 -21.12 19.16
CA LEU A 334 2.80 -20.05 18.97
C LEU A 334 3.79 -19.93 20.12
N ARG A 335 3.33 -19.93 21.39
CA ARG A 335 4.24 -19.80 22.54
C ARG A 335 5.20 -20.98 22.67
N THR A 336 4.73 -22.20 22.41
CA THR A 336 5.57 -23.40 22.43
C THR A 336 6.63 -23.32 21.33
N HIS A 337 6.22 -22.97 20.12
CA HIS A 337 7.13 -22.78 18.99
C HIS A 337 8.17 -21.69 19.26
N LEU A 338 7.76 -20.55 19.80
CA LEU A 338 8.67 -19.46 20.17
C LEU A 338 9.63 -19.86 21.29
N SER A 339 9.20 -20.65 22.27
CA SER A 339 10.10 -21.11 23.35
C SER A 339 11.26 -21.98 22.85
N GLU A 340 11.09 -22.60 21.68
CA GLU A 340 12.14 -23.36 21.01
C GLU A 340 12.97 -22.52 20.02
N SER A 341 12.50 -21.32 19.68
CA SER A 341 13.06 -20.50 18.60
C SER A 341 14.19 -19.62 19.11
N THR A 342 15.28 -19.53 18.34
CA THR A 342 16.40 -18.61 18.65
C THR A 342 16.17 -17.24 18.03
N GLN A 343 15.47 -17.19 16.89
CA GLN A 343 15.12 -15.95 16.21
C GLN A 343 13.84 -16.07 15.40
N VAL A 344 13.17 -14.95 15.22
CA VAL A 344 11.99 -14.80 14.37
C VAL A 344 12.37 -13.98 13.15
N LEU A 345 12.06 -14.49 11.96
CA LEU A 345 12.29 -13.83 10.68
C LEU A 345 10.95 -13.50 10.03
N LEU A 346 10.65 -12.20 9.95
CA LEU A 346 9.44 -11.66 9.33
C LEU A 346 9.83 -10.75 8.17
N ALA A 347 8.89 -10.54 7.25
CA ALA A 347 9.04 -9.55 6.21
C ALA A 347 7.93 -8.51 6.29
N ALA A 348 8.31 -7.26 6.04
CA ALA A 348 7.42 -6.12 6.09
C ALA A 348 6.90 -5.80 4.69
N GLU A 349 5.61 -5.48 4.61
CA GLU A 349 4.98 -4.90 3.42
C GLU A 349 5.20 -3.38 3.36
N ALA A 350 5.37 -2.74 4.52
CA ALA A 350 5.85 -1.38 4.65
C ALA A 350 6.43 -1.11 6.04
N ILE A 351 7.24 -0.06 6.15
CA ILE A 351 7.63 0.49 7.45
C ILE A 351 7.28 1.98 7.50
N PHE A 352 6.51 2.35 8.53
CA PHE A 352 6.07 3.72 8.78
C PHE A 352 7.19 4.56 9.39
N SER A 353 7.06 5.89 9.31
CA SER A 353 8.07 6.81 9.83
C SER A 353 8.25 6.77 11.35
N ASN A 354 7.26 6.28 12.09
CA ASN A 354 7.40 5.97 13.53
C ASN A 354 8.09 4.62 13.81
N GLY A 355 8.59 3.93 12.78
CA GLY A 355 9.22 2.61 12.89
C GLY A 355 8.24 1.45 13.01
N ALA A 356 6.93 1.69 12.96
CA ALA A 356 5.96 0.61 12.98
C ALA A 356 6.03 -0.19 11.66
N MET A 357 6.07 -1.51 11.77
CA MET A 357 6.06 -2.43 10.63
C MET A 357 4.61 -2.75 10.26
N TYR A 358 4.29 -2.57 8.99
CA TYR A 358 3.08 -3.06 8.35
C TYR A 358 3.38 -4.39 7.68
N ALA A 359 2.67 -5.45 8.06
CA ALA A 359 2.89 -6.80 7.54
C ALA A 359 1.58 -7.58 7.49
N ARG A 360 1.62 -8.81 6.97
CA ARG A 360 0.45 -9.71 6.94
C ARG A 360 -0.14 -9.89 8.34
N ALA A 361 -1.47 -9.90 8.44
CA ALA A 361 -2.19 -10.08 9.70
C ALA A 361 -1.73 -11.35 10.44
N GLY A 362 -1.36 -11.20 11.71
CA GLY A 362 -0.74 -12.23 12.56
C GLY A 362 0.74 -11.98 12.84
N SER A 363 1.39 -11.10 12.06
CA SER A 363 2.80 -10.72 12.27
C SER A 363 2.99 -9.99 13.60
N CYS A 364 2.04 -9.13 13.98
CA CYS A 364 2.06 -8.42 15.26
C CYS A 364 1.93 -9.37 16.45
N ASP A 365 1.09 -10.40 16.33
CA ASP A 365 0.92 -11.41 17.38
C ASP A 365 2.21 -12.20 17.61
N ILE A 366 2.87 -12.60 16.51
CA ILE A 366 4.16 -13.30 16.55
C ILE A 366 5.24 -12.40 17.15
N ALA A 367 5.38 -11.16 16.68
CA ALA A 367 6.42 -10.25 17.16
C ALA A 367 6.24 -9.89 18.64
N THR A 368 4.99 -9.69 19.08
CA THR A 368 4.67 -9.40 20.48
C THR A 368 5.02 -10.59 21.37
N ALA A 369 4.55 -11.79 21.02
CA ALA A 369 4.84 -13.00 21.79
C ALA A 369 6.33 -13.36 21.80
N ALA A 370 7.05 -13.11 20.70
CA ALA A 370 8.50 -13.31 20.60
C ALA A 370 9.24 -12.38 21.58
N THR A 371 8.88 -11.10 21.57
CA THR A 371 9.48 -10.10 22.47
C THR A 371 9.24 -10.43 23.93
N ASP A 372 8.02 -10.87 24.29
CA ASP A 372 7.69 -11.31 25.66
C ASP A 372 8.55 -12.49 26.15
N LEU A 373 9.00 -13.34 25.22
CA LEU A 373 9.86 -14.49 25.49
C LEU A 373 11.36 -14.18 25.31
N GLY A 374 11.71 -12.94 25.00
CA GLY A 374 13.11 -12.53 24.75
C GLY A 374 13.69 -13.07 23.45
N VAL A 375 12.86 -13.54 22.51
CA VAL A 375 13.26 -13.99 21.18
C VAL A 375 13.39 -12.78 20.26
N ARG A 376 14.54 -12.64 19.59
CA ARG A 376 14.78 -11.51 18.68
C ARG A 376 13.89 -11.59 17.44
N VAL A 377 13.40 -10.43 16.99
CA VAL A 377 12.58 -10.28 15.78
C VAL A 377 13.36 -9.51 14.72
N VAL A 378 13.65 -10.19 13.60
CA VAL A 378 14.34 -9.65 12.43
C VAL A 378 13.30 -9.37 11.35
N ALA A 379 13.13 -8.10 10.99
CA ALA A 379 12.24 -7.66 9.92
C ALA A 379 13.04 -7.42 8.64
N LEU A 380 12.64 -8.05 7.53
CA LEU A 380 13.21 -7.83 6.20
C LEU A 380 12.32 -6.85 5.42
N CYS A 381 12.91 -5.81 4.82
CA CYS A 381 12.15 -4.83 4.05
C CYS A 381 13.05 -4.09 3.06
N GLU A 382 12.59 -3.94 1.82
CA GLU A 382 13.19 -3.04 0.85
C GLU A 382 12.90 -1.58 1.22
N THR A 383 13.85 -0.66 0.98
CA THR A 383 13.61 0.76 1.30
C THR A 383 12.47 1.40 0.50
N ILE A 384 12.12 0.84 -0.67
CA ILE A 384 11.00 1.36 -1.47
C ILE A 384 9.64 1.20 -0.76
N ASN A 385 9.57 0.29 0.21
CA ASN A 385 8.39 0.05 1.04
C ASN A 385 8.31 0.99 2.26
N PHE A 386 9.28 1.90 2.46
CA PHE A 386 9.22 2.88 3.54
C PHE A 386 8.25 4.01 3.23
N THR A 387 7.58 4.54 4.25
CA THR A 387 6.63 5.64 4.07
C THR A 387 6.77 6.71 5.15
N GLU A 388 6.63 7.98 4.75
CA GLU A 388 6.56 9.12 5.67
C GLU A 388 5.32 9.09 6.57
N ARG A 389 4.29 8.32 6.19
CA ARG A 389 3.07 8.14 6.98
C ARG A 389 3.39 7.50 8.33
N VAL A 390 2.49 7.72 9.28
CA VAL A 390 2.53 7.15 10.63
C VAL A 390 1.28 6.32 10.83
N SER A 391 1.43 5.10 11.35
CA SER A 391 0.31 4.30 11.84
C SER A 391 0.54 3.87 13.28
N ILE A 392 -0.51 3.91 14.09
CA ILE A 392 -0.50 3.49 15.49
C ILE A 392 -1.39 2.26 15.76
N ASP A 393 -2.26 1.93 14.80
CA ASP A 393 -3.24 0.86 14.85
C ASP A 393 -3.31 0.13 13.50
N SER A 394 -4.04 -0.99 13.48
CA SER A 394 -4.19 -1.82 12.28
C SER A 394 -5.46 -1.49 11.48
N LEU A 395 -6.15 -0.39 11.76
CA LEU A 395 -7.42 0.00 11.12
C LEU A 395 -7.28 1.24 10.24
N THR A 396 -6.27 2.08 10.48
CA THR A 396 -6.05 3.32 9.74
C THR A 396 -5.67 3.06 8.29
N TYR A 397 -4.75 2.12 8.07
CA TYR A 397 -4.34 1.67 6.74
C TYR A 397 -4.49 0.16 6.68
N ASN A 398 -5.56 -0.34 6.05
CA ASN A 398 -5.75 -1.77 5.86
C ASN A 398 -6.67 -2.10 4.67
N GLU A 399 -6.63 -3.37 4.30
CA GLU A 399 -7.42 -3.97 3.25
C GLU A 399 -8.25 -5.12 3.85
N ILE A 400 -9.52 -5.21 3.46
CA ILE A 400 -10.42 -6.30 3.83
C ILE A 400 -10.34 -7.40 2.77
N ASP A 401 -10.30 -8.65 3.23
CA ASP A 401 -10.47 -9.84 2.40
C ASP A 401 -11.92 -9.91 1.86
N PRO A 402 -12.13 -9.75 0.54
CA PRO A 402 -13.48 -9.77 -0.04
C PRO A 402 -14.16 -11.13 0.09
N GLU A 403 -13.42 -12.24 0.14
CA GLU A 403 -13.99 -13.59 0.27
C GLU A 403 -14.45 -13.87 1.70
N ARG A 404 -13.98 -13.07 2.66
CA ARG A 404 -14.23 -13.26 4.10
C ARG A 404 -14.78 -12.01 4.76
N SER A 405 -15.63 -11.27 4.04
CA SER A 405 -16.37 -10.11 4.56
C SER A 405 -17.86 -10.38 4.58
N THR A 406 -18.44 -10.47 5.77
CA THR A 406 -19.87 -10.72 6.00
C THR A 406 -20.44 -9.71 6.99
N ASP A 407 -21.77 -9.66 7.13
CA ASP A 407 -22.43 -8.79 8.12
C ASP A 407 -22.04 -9.11 9.58
N VAL A 408 -21.53 -10.31 9.86
CA VAL A 408 -21.15 -10.76 11.21
C VAL A 408 -19.69 -10.42 11.53
N GLY A 409 -18.85 -10.26 10.50
CA GLY A 409 -17.43 -10.01 10.67
C GLY A 409 -16.69 -10.06 9.35
N PHE A 410 -15.50 -9.47 9.36
CA PHE A 410 -14.60 -9.40 8.22
C PHE A 410 -13.17 -9.71 8.64
N ARG A 411 -12.34 -10.10 7.68
CA ARG A 411 -10.90 -10.35 7.88
C ARG A 411 -10.09 -9.19 7.32
N LEU A 412 -9.16 -8.68 8.12
CA LEU A 412 -8.11 -7.79 7.69
C LEU A 412 -6.95 -8.61 7.11
N LEU A 413 -6.33 -8.10 6.04
CA LEU A 413 -5.19 -8.76 5.40
C LEU A 413 -3.86 -8.45 6.08
N PHE A 414 -3.77 -7.28 6.74
CA PHE A 414 -2.53 -6.77 7.32
C PHE A 414 -2.70 -6.39 8.78
N ASP A 415 -1.59 -6.22 9.50
CA ASP A 415 -1.54 -5.63 10.83
C ASP A 415 -0.35 -4.66 10.95
N THR A 416 -0.36 -3.89 12.04
CA THR A 416 0.70 -2.93 12.37
C THR A 416 1.39 -3.34 13.67
N THR A 417 2.66 -3.73 13.55
CA THR A 417 3.55 -4.08 14.66
C THR A 417 4.33 -2.84 15.09
N ARG A 418 4.31 -2.49 16.37
CA ARG A 418 5.08 -1.33 16.86
C ARG A 418 6.59 -1.60 16.85
N ASP A 419 7.36 -0.54 16.65
CA ASP A 419 8.82 -0.50 16.66
C ASP A 419 9.46 -1.24 17.84
N LYS A 420 8.90 -1.11 19.05
CA LYS A 420 9.41 -1.77 20.27
C LYS A 420 9.44 -3.31 20.22
N TYR A 421 8.70 -3.93 19.30
CA TYR A 421 8.66 -5.39 19.11
C TYR A 421 9.60 -5.86 18.00
N ILE A 422 10.33 -4.94 17.37
CA ILE A 422 11.22 -5.22 16.24
C ILE A 422 12.65 -4.99 16.71
N SER A 423 13.46 -6.05 16.71
CA SER A 423 14.84 -5.96 17.17
C SER A 423 15.76 -5.32 16.13
N VAL A 424 15.55 -5.64 14.85
CA VAL A 424 16.37 -5.14 13.74
C VAL A 424 15.55 -5.13 12.45
N VAL A 425 15.78 -4.09 11.64
CA VAL A 425 15.29 -3.99 10.26
C VAL A 425 16.47 -4.16 9.32
N VAL A 426 16.39 -5.17 8.46
CA VAL A 426 17.40 -5.46 7.42
C VAL A 426 16.91 -4.88 6.10
N THR A 427 17.71 -3.97 5.56
CA THR A 427 17.48 -3.30 4.27
C THR A 427 18.71 -3.46 3.38
N GLU A 428 18.61 -3.02 2.12
CA GLU A 428 19.76 -2.94 1.23
C GLU A 428 20.81 -1.89 1.66
N LEU A 429 20.46 -0.98 2.57
CA LEU A 429 21.40 -0.04 3.19
C LEU A 429 22.11 -0.63 4.42
N GLY A 430 21.75 -1.85 4.82
CA GLY A 430 22.28 -2.56 5.97
C GLY A 430 21.27 -2.74 7.11
N ASN A 431 21.80 -3.13 8.26
CA ASN A 431 21.03 -3.41 9.47
C ASN A 431 20.81 -2.12 10.26
N SER A 432 19.56 -1.88 10.66
CA SER A 432 19.18 -0.65 11.33
C SER A 432 18.10 -0.89 12.39
N SER A 433 17.92 0.07 13.30
CA SER A 433 16.77 0.08 14.21
C SER A 433 15.53 0.56 13.47
N ALA A 434 14.36 0.03 13.81
CA ALA A 434 13.08 0.52 13.29
C ALA A 434 12.88 2.04 13.52
N THR A 435 13.43 2.59 14.61
CA THR A 435 13.37 4.03 14.90
C THR A 435 14.23 4.90 13.98
N SER A 436 15.13 4.31 13.17
CA SER A 436 16.01 5.03 12.25
C SER A 436 15.39 5.31 10.88
N VAL A 437 14.19 4.80 10.62
CA VAL A 437 13.48 4.93 9.33
C VAL A 437 13.36 6.38 8.85
N PRO A 438 13.05 7.40 9.68
CA PRO A 438 13.03 8.80 9.23
C PRO A 438 14.37 9.33 8.72
N ALA A 439 15.49 8.83 9.27
CA ALA A 439 16.82 9.23 8.80
C ALA A 439 17.14 8.59 7.45
N ILE A 440 16.71 7.33 7.25
CA ILE A 440 16.82 6.63 5.97
C ILE A 440 15.97 7.33 4.91
N LEU A 441 14.71 7.67 5.21
CA LEU A 441 13.83 8.40 4.28
C LEU A 441 14.43 9.72 3.82
N ARG A 442 14.96 10.54 4.75
CA ARG A 442 15.65 11.78 4.40
C ARG A 442 16.84 11.56 3.46
N LYS A 443 17.65 10.53 3.74
CA LYS A 443 18.77 10.18 2.86
C LYS A 443 18.30 9.74 1.46
N LEU A 444 17.15 9.10 1.35
CA LEU A 444 16.57 8.69 0.06
C LEU A 444 15.92 9.84 -0.71
N GLU A 445 15.52 10.92 -0.04
CA GLU A 445 14.99 12.13 -0.70
C GLU A 445 16.11 13.02 -1.28
N GLU A 446 17.31 12.95 -0.69
CA GLU A 446 18.50 13.68 -1.15
C GLU A 446 19.16 13.04 -2.38
N LEU A 447 18.83 11.78 -2.67
CA LEU A 447 19.33 10.97 -3.80
C LEU A 447 18.32 10.97 -4.96
#